data_AF-A0A8J3ICI1-F1
#
_entry.id   AF-A0A8J3ICI1-F1
#
_cell.length_a   1.000
_cell.length_b   1.000
_cell.length_c   1.000
_cell.angle_alpha   90.00
_cell.angle_beta   90.00
_cell.angle_gamma   90.00
#
_symmetry.space_group_name_H-M   'P 1'
#
loop_
_entity.id
_entity.type
_entity.pdbx_description
1 polymer ?
#
loop_
_entity_poly.entity_id
_entity_poly.type
_entity_poly.pdbx_seq_one_letter_code
_entity_poly.pdbx_strand_id
1 'polypeptide(L)'
;MESQLNKRAQQTRERLRAAAHRLFLQQGYLATSIEAILAEAGIASKETLYRYYANKEALFVDVLKHLTMEQPGFSEKLANLPAPHDLPSLRQGLLSLSREIVTMVTQPGYLPLVRMILAESSRFPQLGSLFFSTVTQKGLSLITGLLAAAKEQKLIADIDVEVVAYTLLGGLLTTSVLGLVFGGEGASSMVSSRADAVVEIIMRALAP
;
A
#
# COMPACT_ATOMS: atom_id res chain seq x y z
N MET A 1 31.79 3.22 -15.15
CA MET A 1 30.88 2.77 -16.23
C MET A 1 29.62 2.10 -15.67
N GLU A 2 29.73 1.24 -14.64
CA GLU A 2 28.59 0.60 -13.96
C GLU A 2 27.53 1.57 -13.41
N SER A 3 27.94 2.71 -12.83
CA SER A 3 26.99 3.72 -12.29
C SER A 3 26.05 4.31 -13.36
N GLN A 4 26.52 4.49 -14.60
CA GLN A 4 25.70 5.02 -15.70
C GLN A 4 24.77 3.96 -16.29
N LEU A 5 25.22 2.71 -16.38
CA LEU A 5 24.39 1.58 -16.82
C LEU A 5 23.25 1.32 -15.82
N ASN A 6 23.54 1.40 -14.52
CA ASN A 6 22.53 1.27 -13.48
C ASN A 6 21.51 2.42 -13.51
N LYS A 7 21.95 3.67 -13.74
CA LYS A 7 21.04 4.81 -13.93
C LYS A 7 20.11 4.66 -15.14
N ARG A 8 20.63 4.21 -16.29
CA ARG A 8 19.81 3.98 -17.50
C ARG A 8 18.80 2.85 -17.29
N ALA A 9 19.21 1.79 -16.60
CA ALA A 9 18.32 0.68 -16.25
C ALA A 9 17.15 1.16 -15.37
N GLN A 10 17.46 1.94 -14.33
CA GLN A 10 16.47 2.53 -13.43
C GLN A 10 15.50 3.46 -14.17
N GLN A 11 16.01 4.37 -15.01
CA GLN A 11 15.18 5.26 -15.82
C GLN A 11 14.25 4.50 -16.77
N THR A 12 14.71 3.39 -17.34
CA THR A 12 13.88 2.56 -18.22
C THR A 12 12.76 1.89 -17.43
N ARG A 13 13.08 1.34 -16.24
CA ARG A 13 12.11 0.72 -15.35
C ARG A 13 11.04 1.74 -14.90
N GLU A 14 11.45 2.95 -14.53
CA GLU A 14 10.56 4.04 -14.16
C GLU A 14 9.62 4.45 -15.30
N ARG A 15 10.13 4.59 -16.52
CA ARG A 15 9.32 4.90 -17.70
C ARG A 15 8.26 3.83 -17.97
N LEU A 16 8.65 2.54 -17.93
CA LEU A 16 7.72 1.42 -18.10
C LEU A 16 6.63 1.42 -17.03
N ARG A 17 7.02 1.60 -15.76
CA ARG A 17 6.10 1.62 -14.63
C ARG A 17 5.14 2.81 -14.67
N ALA A 18 5.64 4.00 -15.01
CA ALA A 18 4.83 5.20 -15.14
C ALA A 18 3.82 5.10 -16.30
N ALA A 19 4.25 4.57 -17.46
CA ALA A 19 3.39 4.29 -18.60
C ALA A 19 2.29 3.28 -18.24
N ALA A 20 2.67 2.16 -17.61
CA ALA A 20 1.73 1.14 -17.18
C ALA A 20 0.71 1.69 -16.18
N HIS A 21 1.16 2.41 -15.14
CA HIS A 21 0.27 3.04 -14.17
C HIS A 21 -0.75 3.96 -14.86
N ARG A 22 -0.31 4.84 -15.76
CA ARG A 22 -1.19 5.76 -16.49
C ARG A 22 -2.23 5.02 -17.32
N LEU A 23 -1.81 4.05 -18.13
CA LEU A 23 -2.71 3.28 -18.99
C LEU A 23 -3.68 2.42 -18.18
N PHE A 24 -3.22 1.75 -17.12
CA PHE A 24 -4.11 0.97 -16.25
C PHE A 24 -5.23 1.83 -15.66
N LEU A 25 -4.94 3.08 -15.26
CA LEU A 25 -5.97 3.99 -14.75
C LEU A 25 -6.90 4.54 -15.84
N GLN A 26 -6.40 4.73 -17.07
CA GLN A 26 -7.18 5.34 -18.16
C GLN A 26 -8.12 4.36 -18.85
N GLN A 27 -7.67 3.14 -19.11
CA GLN A 27 -8.39 2.16 -19.93
C GLN A 27 -8.61 0.81 -19.21
N GLY A 28 -8.06 0.63 -18.02
CA GLY A 28 -8.12 -0.63 -17.28
C GLY A 28 -6.91 -1.54 -17.52
N TYR A 29 -6.69 -2.50 -16.63
CA TYR A 29 -5.60 -3.47 -16.72
C TYR A 29 -5.80 -4.44 -17.89
N LEU A 30 -7.00 -5.00 -18.06
CA LEU A 30 -7.30 -5.97 -19.12
C LEU A 30 -7.14 -5.37 -20.53
N ALA A 31 -7.65 -4.15 -20.74
CA ALA A 31 -7.57 -3.47 -22.04
C ALA A 31 -6.16 -2.96 -22.37
N THR A 32 -5.26 -2.91 -21.39
CA THR A 32 -3.88 -2.45 -21.59
C THR A 32 -2.98 -3.58 -22.12
N SER A 33 -2.49 -3.40 -23.35
CA SER A 33 -1.50 -4.29 -23.96
C SER A 33 -0.06 -3.90 -23.61
N ILE A 34 0.87 -4.86 -23.72
CA ILE A 34 2.30 -4.61 -23.52
C ILE A 34 2.83 -3.61 -24.57
N GLU A 35 2.31 -3.68 -25.78
CA GLU A 35 2.63 -2.80 -26.91
C GLU A 35 2.23 -1.36 -26.61
N ALA A 36 1.03 -1.14 -26.03
CA ALA A 36 0.58 0.19 -25.63
C ALA A 36 1.50 0.78 -24.54
N ILE A 37 1.89 -0.04 -23.56
CA ILE A 37 2.83 0.38 -22.50
C ILE A 37 4.18 0.76 -23.09
N LEU A 38 4.71 -0.04 -24.01
CA LEU A 38 5.98 0.22 -24.68
C LEU A 38 5.94 1.52 -25.50
N ALA A 39 4.87 1.74 -26.25
CA ALA A 39 4.66 2.95 -27.03
C ALA A 39 4.59 4.19 -26.12
N GLU A 40 3.77 4.14 -25.06
CA GLU A 40 3.64 5.21 -24.07
C GLU A 40 4.96 5.49 -23.32
N ALA A 41 5.71 4.44 -23.02
CA ALA A 41 7.01 4.56 -22.37
C ALA A 41 8.10 5.06 -23.34
N GLY A 42 7.87 5.11 -24.66
CA GLY A 42 8.85 5.42 -25.69
C GLY A 42 9.96 4.37 -25.81
N ILE A 43 9.62 3.08 -25.69
CA ILE A 43 10.54 1.93 -25.73
C ILE A 43 10.14 1.02 -26.88
N ALA A 44 11.06 0.77 -27.82
CA ALA A 44 10.73 0.10 -29.08
C ALA A 44 10.60 -1.43 -29.00
N SER A 45 11.24 -2.09 -28.02
CA SER A 45 11.34 -3.56 -28.00
C SER A 45 10.67 -4.18 -26.78
N LYS A 46 9.86 -5.21 -27.03
CA LYS A 46 9.31 -6.10 -26.00
C LYS A 46 10.40 -6.79 -25.18
N GLU A 47 11.54 -7.13 -25.79
CA GLU A 47 12.68 -7.71 -25.08
C GLU A 47 13.18 -6.78 -23.96
N THR A 48 13.07 -5.47 -24.16
CA THR A 48 13.44 -4.50 -23.12
C THR A 48 12.49 -4.57 -21.93
N LEU A 49 11.17 -4.70 -22.14
CA LEU A 49 10.22 -4.89 -21.04
C LEU A 49 10.47 -6.23 -20.35
N TYR A 50 10.64 -7.32 -21.11
CA TYR A 50 10.84 -8.66 -20.57
C TYR A 50 12.17 -8.83 -19.81
N ARG A 51 13.16 -7.97 -20.08
CA ARG A 51 14.38 -7.88 -19.27
C ARG A 51 14.11 -7.40 -17.83
N TYR A 52 13.06 -6.60 -17.61
CA TYR A 52 12.72 -6.08 -16.29
C TYR A 52 11.53 -6.81 -15.64
N TYR A 53 10.60 -7.32 -16.44
CA TYR A 53 9.36 -7.92 -15.95
C TYR A 53 9.05 -9.20 -16.71
N ALA A 54 8.85 -10.30 -16.01
CA ALA A 54 8.53 -11.58 -16.64
C ALA A 54 7.21 -11.53 -17.44
N ASN A 55 6.25 -10.71 -17.02
CA ASN A 55 4.92 -10.57 -17.60
C ASN A 55 4.25 -9.25 -17.17
N LYS A 56 3.03 -9.01 -17.65
CA LYS A 56 2.25 -7.80 -17.31
C LYS A 56 1.86 -7.78 -15.83
N GLU A 57 1.65 -8.93 -15.20
CA GLU A 57 1.40 -9.06 -13.75
C GLU A 57 2.59 -8.56 -12.92
N ALA A 58 3.82 -8.93 -13.28
CA ALA A 58 5.03 -8.49 -12.59
C ALA A 58 5.21 -6.96 -12.66
N LEU A 59 4.90 -6.37 -13.82
CA LEU A 59 4.87 -4.92 -14.00
C LEU A 59 3.77 -4.27 -13.15
N PHE A 60 2.58 -4.89 -13.07
CA PHE A 60 1.51 -4.41 -12.22
C PHE A 60 1.88 -4.46 -10.72
N VAL A 61 2.52 -5.53 -10.26
CA VAL A 61 3.04 -5.61 -8.88
C VAL A 61 4.06 -4.50 -8.61
N ASP A 62 4.90 -4.14 -9.57
CA ASP A 62 5.81 -3.00 -9.42
C ASP A 62 5.06 -1.66 -9.32
N VAL A 63 3.99 -1.47 -10.10
CA VAL A 63 3.10 -0.30 -9.94
C VAL A 63 2.50 -0.26 -8.53
N LEU A 64 1.98 -1.39 -8.02
CA LEU A 64 1.43 -1.49 -6.66
C LEU A 64 2.46 -1.11 -5.60
N LYS A 65 3.66 -1.71 -5.66
CA LYS A 65 4.75 -1.42 -4.73
C LYS A 65 5.15 0.04 -4.79
N HIS A 66 5.27 0.61 -5.99
CA HIS A 66 5.64 2.01 -6.14
C HIS A 66 4.65 2.95 -5.48
N LEU A 67 3.34 2.72 -5.69
CA LEU A 67 2.29 3.57 -5.13
C LEU A 67 2.06 3.39 -3.63
N THR A 68 2.59 2.32 -3.02
CA THR A 68 2.28 1.97 -1.63
C THR A 68 3.50 1.89 -0.72
N MET A 69 4.56 1.21 -1.13
CA MET A 69 5.73 0.87 -0.29
C MET A 69 6.99 1.65 -0.66
N GLU A 70 7.13 2.12 -1.89
CA GLU A 70 8.32 2.84 -2.35
C GLU A 70 8.11 4.35 -2.35
N GLN A 71 7.14 4.83 -1.57
CA GLN A 71 6.93 6.26 -1.37
C GLN A 71 8.12 6.87 -0.62
N PRO A 72 8.56 8.10 -0.96
CA PRO A 72 9.69 8.74 -0.31
C PRO A 72 9.54 8.75 1.22
N GLY A 73 10.58 8.27 1.92
CA GLY A 73 10.63 8.22 3.38
C GLY A 73 9.86 7.05 4.03
N PHE A 74 9.07 6.27 3.29
CA PHE A 74 8.30 5.16 3.88
C PHE A 74 9.20 4.13 4.59
N SER A 75 10.26 3.67 3.92
CA SER A 75 11.21 2.71 4.49
C SER A 75 11.95 3.23 5.71
N GLU A 76 12.32 4.52 5.71
CA GLU A 76 13.01 5.15 6.84
C GLU A 76 12.07 5.27 8.05
N LYS A 77 10.84 5.75 7.84
CA LYS A 77 9.84 5.82 8.90
C LYS A 77 9.52 4.44 9.46
N LEU A 78 9.47 3.42 8.62
CA LEU A 78 9.27 2.04 9.04
C LEU A 78 10.43 1.52 9.90
N ALA A 79 11.67 1.81 9.49
CA ALA A 79 12.87 1.45 10.26
C ALA A 79 12.95 2.17 11.61
N ASN A 80 12.35 3.37 11.70
CA ASN A 80 12.31 4.19 12.91
C ASN A 80 11.07 3.93 13.79
N LEU A 81 10.24 2.92 13.48
CA LEU A 81 9.14 2.56 14.37
C LEU A 81 9.70 2.08 15.72
N PRO A 82 9.18 2.59 16.85
CA PRO A 82 9.64 2.17 18.16
C PRO A 82 9.28 0.70 18.38
N ALA A 83 10.26 -0.10 18.81
CA ALA A 83 9.98 -1.43 19.32
C ALA A 83 9.13 -1.30 20.59
N PRO A 84 8.01 -2.02 20.71
CA PRO A 84 7.15 -1.91 21.88
C PRO A 84 7.91 -2.46 23.09
N HIS A 85 8.01 -1.66 24.15
CA HIS A 85 8.59 -2.04 25.45
C HIS A 85 7.69 -1.64 26.62
N ASP A 86 6.64 -0.88 26.33
CA ASP A 86 5.55 -0.49 27.21
C ASP A 86 4.30 -0.14 26.35
N LEU A 87 3.16 0.14 26.99
CA LEU A 87 1.95 0.56 26.27
C LEU A 87 2.13 1.88 25.50
N PRO A 88 2.79 2.93 26.03
CA PRO A 88 3.07 4.16 25.29
C PRO A 88 3.85 3.97 23.98
N SER A 89 4.91 3.16 23.97
CA SER A 89 5.72 2.88 22.78
C SER A 89 4.95 2.06 21.74
N LEU A 90 4.16 1.07 22.16
CA LEU A 90 3.23 0.37 21.27
C LEU A 90 2.25 1.34 20.62
N ARG A 91 1.60 2.19 21.43
CA ARG A 91 0.67 3.23 20.94
C ARG A 91 1.35 4.12 19.90
N GLN A 92 2.56 4.59 20.18
CA GLN A 92 3.32 5.42 19.25
C GLN A 92 3.64 4.68 17.93
N GLY A 93 4.01 3.40 17.99
CA GLY A 93 4.24 2.57 16.81
C GLY A 93 2.98 2.41 15.96
N LEU A 94 1.84 2.11 16.58
CA LEU A 94 0.55 1.96 15.90
C LEU A 94 0.06 3.29 15.30
N LEU A 95 0.22 4.41 16.00
CA LEU A 95 -0.11 5.75 15.49
C LEU A 95 0.73 6.09 14.25
N SER A 96 2.04 5.92 14.34
CA SER A 96 2.96 6.18 13.20
C SER A 96 2.59 5.34 11.99
N LEU A 97 2.38 4.03 12.18
CA LEU A 97 2.00 3.14 11.08
C LEU A 97 0.63 3.49 10.48
N SER A 98 -0.36 3.81 11.33
CA SER A 98 -1.70 4.18 10.88
C SER A 98 -1.70 5.47 10.06
N ARG A 99 -0.89 6.46 10.46
CA ARG A 99 -0.72 7.72 9.72
C ARG A 99 -0.04 7.51 8.37
N GLU A 100 0.94 6.61 8.29
CA GLU A 100 1.54 6.25 6.99
C GLU A 100 0.54 5.55 6.07
N ILE A 101 -0.29 4.64 6.61
CA ILE A 101 -1.36 4.00 5.84
C ILE A 101 -2.35 5.04 5.32
N VAL A 102 -2.79 5.99 6.16
CA VAL A 102 -3.70 7.05 5.73
C VAL A 102 -3.05 7.97 4.69
N THR A 103 -1.79 8.37 4.90
CA THR A 103 -1.03 9.17 3.95
C THR A 103 -0.96 8.49 2.57
N MET A 104 -0.71 7.18 2.55
CA MET A 104 -0.70 6.37 1.34
C MET A 104 -2.07 6.33 0.66
N VAL A 105 -3.16 6.08 1.40
CA VAL A 105 -4.52 5.98 0.85
C VAL A 105 -5.02 7.33 0.30
N THR A 106 -4.55 8.44 0.87
CA THR A 106 -4.91 9.80 0.42
C THR A 106 -4.12 10.26 -0.81
N GLN A 107 -3.13 9.50 -1.28
CA GLN A 107 -2.40 9.86 -2.50
C GLN A 107 -3.32 9.84 -3.73
N PRO A 108 -3.18 10.79 -4.69
CA PRO A 108 -4.07 10.90 -5.84
C PRO A 108 -4.21 9.63 -6.70
N GLY A 109 -3.17 8.77 -6.71
CA GLY A 109 -3.15 7.54 -7.51
C GLY A 109 -3.79 6.32 -6.82
N TYR A 110 -4.00 6.34 -5.50
CA TYR A 110 -4.40 5.14 -4.76
C TYR A 110 -5.87 4.75 -5.02
N LEU A 111 -6.81 5.70 -4.89
CA LEU A 111 -8.23 5.40 -5.09
C LEU A 111 -8.59 5.04 -6.54
N PRO A 112 -8.09 5.72 -7.58
CA PRO A 112 -8.29 5.28 -8.96
C PRO A 112 -7.80 3.85 -9.20
N LEU A 113 -6.65 3.49 -8.62
CA LEU A 113 -6.10 2.15 -8.72
C LEU A 113 -7.02 1.11 -8.06
N VAL A 114 -7.47 1.37 -6.82
CA VAL A 114 -8.40 0.46 -6.11
C VAL A 114 -9.70 0.31 -6.89
N ARG A 115 -10.26 1.39 -7.44
CA ARG A 115 -11.48 1.35 -8.26
C ARG A 115 -11.31 0.47 -9.50
N MET A 116 -10.17 0.61 -10.20
CA MET A 116 -9.85 -0.24 -11.36
C MET A 116 -9.77 -1.72 -10.97
N ILE A 117 -9.06 -2.03 -9.88
CA ILE A 117 -8.92 -3.41 -9.39
C ILE A 117 -10.29 -4.00 -9.04
N LEU A 118 -11.13 -3.25 -8.32
CA LEU A 118 -12.48 -3.71 -7.95
C LEU A 118 -13.33 -3.97 -9.20
N ALA A 119 -13.32 -3.05 -10.17
CA ALA A 119 -14.08 -3.20 -11.41
C ALA A 119 -13.67 -4.43 -12.22
N GLU A 120 -12.37 -4.75 -12.26
CA GLU A 120 -11.84 -5.85 -13.07
C GLU A 120 -11.76 -7.19 -12.33
N SER A 121 -11.72 -7.19 -11.00
CA SER A 121 -11.57 -8.41 -10.19
C SER A 121 -12.66 -9.45 -10.43
N SER A 122 -13.86 -9.04 -10.80
CA SER A 122 -14.96 -9.96 -11.16
C SER A 122 -14.66 -10.80 -12.41
N ARG A 123 -13.91 -10.23 -13.37
CA ARG A 123 -13.54 -10.88 -14.64
C ARG A 123 -12.13 -11.48 -14.60
N PHE A 124 -11.25 -10.89 -13.79
CA PHE A 124 -9.88 -11.33 -13.62
C PHE A 124 -9.51 -11.34 -12.13
N PRO A 125 -9.92 -12.40 -11.39
CA PRO A 125 -9.76 -12.49 -9.93
C PRO A 125 -8.32 -12.34 -9.45
N GLN A 126 -7.35 -12.72 -10.28
CA GLN A 126 -5.93 -12.63 -9.98
C GLN A 126 -5.47 -11.19 -9.67
N LEU A 127 -6.11 -10.15 -10.22
CA LEU A 127 -5.79 -8.76 -9.84
C LEU A 127 -6.09 -8.48 -8.36
N GLY A 128 -7.25 -8.96 -7.88
CA GLY A 128 -7.63 -8.85 -6.48
C GLY A 128 -6.65 -9.61 -5.59
N SER A 129 -6.27 -10.84 -5.99
CA SER A 129 -5.28 -11.63 -5.26
C SER A 129 -3.91 -10.94 -5.21
N LEU A 130 -3.43 -10.40 -6.32
CA LEU A 130 -2.15 -9.68 -6.39
C LEU A 130 -2.17 -8.42 -5.51
N PHE A 131 -3.29 -7.67 -5.53
CA PHE A 131 -3.45 -6.51 -4.65
C PHE A 131 -3.44 -6.92 -3.18
N PHE A 132 -4.21 -7.94 -2.81
CA PHE A 132 -4.30 -8.42 -1.44
C PHE A 132 -2.93 -8.91 -0.94
N SER A 133 -2.23 -9.74 -1.72
CA SER A 133 -0.94 -10.31 -1.31
C SER A 133 0.18 -9.27 -1.31
N THR A 134 0.14 -8.30 -2.21
CA THR A 134 1.17 -7.26 -2.29
C THR A 134 0.92 -6.18 -1.25
N VAL A 135 -0.26 -5.58 -1.22
CA VAL A 135 -0.54 -4.36 -0.44
C VAL A 135 -1.15 -4.70 0.92
N THR A 136 -2.28 -5.42 0.93
CA THR A 136 -3.05 -5.65 2.16
C THR A 136 -2.28 -6.51 3.16
N GLN A 137 -1.70 -7.62 2.73
CA GLN A 137 -0.91 -8.50 3.58
C GLN A 137 0.32 -7.80 4.18
N LYS A 138 0.96 -6.88 3.44
CA LYS A 138 2.07 -6.10 4.00
C LYS A 138 1.60 -5.20 5.14
N GLY A 139 0.49 -4.48 4.97
CA GLY A 139 -0.10 -3.66 6.03
C GLY A 139 -0.45 -4.49 7.27
N LEU A 140 -1.11 -5.63 7.09
CA LEU A 140 -1.45 -6.56 8.17
C LEU A 140 -0.21 -7.08 8.89
N SER A 141 0.83 -7.50 8.14
CA SER A 141 2.07 -8.02 8.71
C SER A 141 2.80 -6.99 9.57
N LEU A 142 2.82 -5.71 9.16
CA LEU A 142 3.44 -4.64 9.94
C LEU A 142 2.71 -4.40 11.27
N ILE A 143 1.37 -4.35 11.25
CA ILE A 143 0.56 -4.18 12.46
C ILE A 143 0.71 -5.39 13.38
N THR A 144 0.59 -6.60 12.82
CA THR A 144 0.69 -7.86 13.56
C THR A 144 2.06 -8.01 14.22
N GLY A 145 3.15 -7.60 13.55
CA GLY A 145 4.50 -7.62 14.11
C GLY A 145 4.63 -6.77 15.38
N LEU A 146 4.06 -5.55 15.39
CA LEU A 146 4.04 -4.71 16.59
C LEU A 146 3.21 -5.32 17.72
N LEU A 147 2.03 -5.85 17.40
CA LEU A 147 1.13 -6.46 18.39
C LEU A 147 1.72 -7.75 18.97
N ALA A 148 2.33 -8.60 18.15
CA ALA A 148 2.98 -9.83 18.57
C ALA A 148 4.16 -9.54 19.52
N ALA A 149 5.01 -8.57 19.18
CA ALA A 149 6.12 -8.16 20.05
C ALA A 149 5.63 -7.62 21.41
N ALA A 150 4.50 -6.90 21.44
CA ALA A 150 3.89 -6.44 22.68
C ALA A 150 3.26 -7.60 23.49
N LYS A 151 2.65 -8.58 22.82
CA LYS A 151 2.08 -9.78 23.45
C LYS A 151 3.17 -10.64 24.09
N GLU A 152 4.29 -10.84 23.41
CA GLU A 152 5.45 -11.59 23.94
C GLU A 152 5.99 -10.97 25.23
N GLN A 153 5.98 -9.64 25.31
CA GLN A 153 6.38 -8.88 26.51
C GLN A 153 5.26 -8.75 27.55
N LYS A 154 4.10 -9.37 27.32
CA LYS A 154 2.91 -9.31 28.20
C LYS A 154 2.44 -7.88 28.48
N LEU A 155 2.60 -6.98 27.50
CA LEU A 155 2.16 -5.59 27.60
C LEU A 155 0.65 -5.44 27.34
N ILE A 156 0.06 -6.38 26.60
CA ILE A 156 -1.35 -6.39 26.19
C ILE A 156 -2.04 -7.67 26.63
N ALA A 157 -3.37 -7.64 26.69
CA ALA A 157 -4.21 -8.80 27.00
C ALA A 157 -3.94 -10.00 26.05
N ASP A 158 -4.29 -11.21 26.50
CA ASP A 158 -4.23 -12.42 25.65
C ASP A 158 -5.38 -12.41 24.63
N ILE A 159 -5.16 -11.68 23.54
CA ILE A 159 -6.09 -11.52 22.42
C ILE A 159 -5.46 -12.02 21.12
N ASP A 160 -6.31 -12.37 20.15
CA ASP A 160 -5.89 -12.68 18.78
C ASP A 160 -5.40 -11.40 18.08
N VAL A 161 -4.08 -11.30 17.93
CA VAL A 161 -3.41 -10.14 17.32
C VAL A 161 -3.70 -9.99 15.83
N GLU A 162 -4.03 -11.08 15.13
CA GLU A 162 -4.41 -11.00 13.71
C GLU A 162 -5.77 -10.33 13.57
N VAL A 163 -6.75 -10.72 14.39
CA VAL A 163 -8.08 -10.09 14.40
C VAL A 163 -7.99 -8.61 14.76
N VAL A 164 -7.14 -8.26 15.74
CA VAL A 164 -6.88 -6.85 16.07
C VAL A 164 -6.26 -6.11 14.89
N ALA A 165 -5.31 -6.71 14.17
CA ALA A 165 -4.70 -6.10 12.99
C ALA A 165 -5.71 -5.88 11.86
N TYR A 166 -6.58 -6.86 11.59
CA TYR A 166 -7.69 -6.72 10.64
C TYR A 166 -8.66 -5.62 11.05
N THR A 167 -8.97 -5.51 12.34
CA THR A 167 -9.88 -4.48 12.86
C THR A 167 -9.28 -3.08 12.71
N LEU A 168 -8.01 -2.90 13.06
CA LEU A 168 -7.29 -1.64 12.89
C LEU A 168 -7.23 -1.25 11.40
N LEU A 169 -6.71 -2.14 10.56
CA LEU A 169 -6.57 -1.86 9.13
C LEU A 169 -7.93 -1.62 8.47
N GLY A 170 -8.93 -2.43 8.81
CA GLY A 170 -10.31 -2.30 8.32
C GLY A 170 -10.94 -0.98 8.73
N GLY A 171 -10.76 -0.53 9.98
CA GLY A 171 -11.26 0.77 10.45
C GLY A 171 -10.61 1.96 9.73
N LEU A 172 -9.29 1.90 9.53
CA LEU A 172 -8.55 2.92 8.77
C LEU A 172 -9.02 2.98 7.32
N LEU A 173 -9.09 1.82 6.65
CA LEU A 173 -9.48 1.75 5.24
C LEU A 173 -10.95 2.12 5.03
N THR A 174 -11.85 1.68 5.90
CA THR A 174 -13.28 2.03 5.81
C THR A 174 -13.46 3.52 5.93
N THR A 175 -12.83 4.14 6.94
CA THR A 175 -12.90 5.60 7.13
C THR A 175 -12.29 6.34 5.94
N SER A 176 -11.12 5.91 5.48
CA SER A 176 -10.38 6.60 4.42
C SER A 176 -11.03 6.43 3.04
N VAL A 177 -11.27 5.18 2.62
CA VAL A 177 -11.82 4.87 1.29
C VAL A 177 -13.25 5.34 1.20
N LEU A 178 -14.14 4.98 2.13
CA LEU A 178 -15.54 5.44 2.03
C LEU A 178 -15.65 6.94 2.24
N GLY A 179 -14.86 7.52 3.15
CA GLY A 179 -14.82 8.97 3.36
C GLY A 179 -14.39 9.71 2.10
N LEU A 180 -13.29 9.33 1.46
CA LEU A 180 -12.81 10.01 0.26
C LEU A 180 -13.69 9.76 -0.98
N VAL A 181 -14.35 8.60 -1.07
CA VAL A 181 -15.21 8.26 -2.21
C VAL A 181 -16.60 8.89 -2.09
N PHE A 182 -17.19 8.90 -0.89
CA PHE A 182 -18.59 9.26 -0.67
C PHE A 182 -18.79 10.49 0.23
N GLY A 183 -17.75 10.97 0.91
CA GLY A 183 -17.87 11.95 2.00
C GLY A 183 -17.91 13.43 1.59
N GLY A 184 -17.84 13.75 0.29
CA GLY A 184 -17.97 15.13 -0.20
C GLY A 184 -16.90 16.11 0.32
N GLU A 185 -17.27 17.39 0.44
CA GLU A 185 -16.37 18.43 0.94
C GLU A 185 -15.99 18.20 2.41
N GLY A 186 -14.69 18.27 2.73
CA GLY A 186 -14.18 18.05 4.10
C GLY A 186 -13.85 16.59 4.44
N ALA A 187 -14.07 15.63 3.53
CA ALA A 187 -13.71 14.23 3.76
C ALA A 187 -12.24 14.03 4.12
N SER A 188 -11.31 14.73 3.46
CA SER A 188 -9.87 14.58 3.69
C SER A 188 -9.44 14.99 5.11
N SER A 189 -10.01 16.07 5.66
CA SER A 189 -9.73 16.49 7.04
C SER A 189 -10.33 15.54 8.07
N MET A 190 -11.51 14.98 7.78
CA MET A 190 -12.14 13.95 8.61
C MET A 190 -11.31 12.65 8.64
N VAL A 191 -10.83 12.18 7.48
CA VAL A 191 -10.00 10.98 7.37
C VAL A 191 -8.72 11.13 8.18
N SER A 192 -8.06 12.28 8.06
CA SER A 192 -6.82 12.57 8.80
C SER A 192 -7.05 12.62 10.31
N SER A 193 -8.15 13.21 10.78
CA SER A 193 -8.46 13.32 12.21
C SER A 193 -8.91 12.01 12.86
N ARG A 194 -9.45 11.07 12.07
CA ARG A 194 -9.96 9.77 12.58
C ARG A 194 -8.89 8.68 12.69
N ALA A 195 -7.75 8.81 12.02
CA ALA A 195 -6.67 7.81 12.04
C ALA A 195 -6.24 7.49 13.48
N ASP A 196 -5.93 8.54 14.25
CA ASP A 196 -5.51 8.42 15.64
C ASP A 196 -6.63 7.87 16.52
N ALA A 197 -7.88 8.28 16.29
CA ALA A 197 -9.03 7.81 17.06
C ALA A 197 -9.29 6.30 16.91
N VAL A 198 -9.07 5.73 15.72
CA VAL A 198 -9.14 4.27 15.52
C VAL A 198 -8.08 3.57 16.37
N VAL A 199 -6.85 4.11 16.41
CA VAL A 199 -5.77 3.57 17.27
C VAL A 199 -6.14 3.66 18.74
N GLU A 200 -6.72 4.77 19.21
CA GLU A 200 -7.15 4.89 20.62
C GLU A 200 -8.20 3.84 21.01
N ILE A 201 -9.14 3.53 20.12
CA ILE A 201 -10.14 2.48 20.36
C ILE A 201 -9.45 1.12 20.50
N ILE A 202 -8.50 0.81 19.61
CA ILE A 202 -7.72 -0.43 19.67
C ILE A 202 -6.90 -0.49 20.96
N MET A 203 -6.20 0.58 21.34
CA MET A 203 -5.38 0.61 22.56
C MET A 203 -6.21 0.33 23.82
N ARG A 204 -7.47 0.80 23.88
CA ARG A 204 -8.38 0.48 25.00
C ARG A 204 -8.77 -1.00 25.04
N ALA A 205 -8.92 -1.64 23.89
CA ALA A 205 -9.23 -3.07 23.81
C ALA A 205 -8.01 -3.95 24.12
N LEU A 206 -6.79 -3.41 23.99
CA LEU A 206 -5.54 -4.11 24.28
C LEU A 206 -5.09 -4.00 25.74
N ALA A 207 -5.67 -3.09 26.51
CA ALA A 207 -5.35 -2.93 27.93
C ALA A 207 -5.63 -4.25 28.69
N PRO A 208 -4.68 -4.72 29.52
CA PRO A 208 -4.80 -5.98 30.26
C PRO A 208 -5.90 -5.97 31.32
#